data_AF-A0A838RHP3-F1
#
_entry.id   AF-A0A838RHP3-F1
#
_cell.length_a   1.000
_cell.length_b   1.000
_cell.length_c   1.000
_cell.angle_alpha   90.00
_cell.angle_beta   90.00
_cell.angle_gamma   90.00
#
_symmetry.space_group_name_H-M   'P 1'
#
loop_
_entity.id
_entity.type
_entity.pdbx_description
1 polymer ?
#
loop_
_entity_poly.entity_id
_entity_poly.type
_entity_poly.pdbx_seq_one_letter_code
_entity_poly.pdbx_strand_id
1 'polypeptide(L)'
;MADELWYIEQQSRVLQEFRGQVSTHWDDEASREINLRYLDPHHLDDAKMLAALRQQHTALDEGEHKLGVVRDIALTIEEVSVAIEEYLESCKQEVRICYQLLEQYREYHSGAQSLFPKIEALINQANSVCKGVPIE
;
A
#
# COMPACT_ATOMS: atom_id res chain seq x y z
N MET A 1 -5.83 -0.64 -29.45
CA MET A 1 -7.23 -0.64 -28.99
C MET A 1 -7.99 0.63 -29.34
N ALA A 2 -7.55 1.84 -28.96
CA ALA A 2 -8.21 3.08 -29.40
C ALA A 2 -8.28 3.24 -30.94
N ASP A 3 -7.17 2.96 -31.64
CA ASP A 3 -7.11 3.03 -33.11
C ASP A 3 -8.01 1.97 -33.79
N GLU A 4 -8.14 0.79 -33.17
CA GLU A 4 -8.99 -0.30 -33.66
C GLU A 4 -10.48 0.02 -33.46
N LEU A 5 -10.85 0.59 -32.30
CA LEU A 5 -12.21 1.08 -32.05
C LEU A 5 -12.60 2.17 -33.03
N TRP A 6 -11.69 3.13 -33.27
CA TRP A 6 -11.91 4.18 -34.24
C TRP A 6 -12.09 3.61 -35.66
N TYR A 7 -11.26 2.65 -36.05
CA TYR A 7 -11.37 1.99 -37.36
C TYR A 7 -12.70 1.26 -37.53
N ILE A 8 -13.12 0.46 -36.54
CA ILE A 8 -14.41 -0.25 -36.56
C ILE A 8 -15.58 0.74 -36.61
N GLU A 9 -15.50 1.85 -35.89
CA GLU A 9 -16.49 2.92 -35.95
C GLU A 9 -16.58 3.55 -37.34
N GLN A 10 -15.44 3.83 -37.98
CA GLN A 10 -15.43 4.35 -39.36
C GLN A 10 -16.05 3.36 -40.34
N GLN A 11 -15.70 2.07 -40.24
CA GLN A 11 -16.25 1.03 -41.12
C GLN A 11 -17.76 0.86 -40.94
N SER A 12 -18.24 0.82 -39.69
CA SER A 12 -19.68 0.76 -39.40
C SER A 12 -20.41 1.97 -39.99
N ARG A 13 -19.86 3.19 -39.81
CA ARG A 13 -20.48 4.41 -40.36
C ARG A 13 -20.59 4.35 -41.88
N VAL A 14 -19.51 4.00 -42.57
CA VAL A 14 -19.48 3.90 -44.05
C VAL A 14 -20.49 2.86 -44.54
N LEU A 15 -20.63 1.72 -43.84
CA LEU A 15 -21.60 0.68 -44.19
C LEU A 15 -23.05 1.18 -44.04
N GLN A 16 -23.37 1.86 -42.94
CA GLN A 16 -24.73 2.38 -42.71
C GLN A 16 -25.06 3.54 -43.67
N GLU A 17 -24.10 4.41 -43.97
CA GLU A 17 -24.25 5.47 -44.97
C GLU A 17 -24.52 4.88 -46.37
N PHE A 18 -23.74 3.87 -46.78
CA PHE A 18 -23.94 3.17 -48.04
C PHE A 18 -25.33 2.52 -48.11
N ARG A 19 -25.75 1.87 -47.02
CA ARG A 19 -27.07 1.23 -46.92
C ARG A 19 -28.22 2.24 -47.10
N GLY A 20 -28.11 3.41 -46.45
CA GLY A 20 -29.09 4.49 -46.61
C GLY A 20 -29.12 5.09 -48.02
N GLN A 21 -27.98 5.14 -48.71
CA GLN A 21 -27.92 5.59 -50.11
C GLN A 21 -28.59 4.59 -51.05
N VAL A 22 -28.30 3.29 -50.90
CA VAL A 22 -28.84 2.23 -51.77
C VAL A 22 -30.34 2.01 -51.56
N SER A 23 -30.86 2.17 -50.35
CA SER A 23 -32.29 1.94 -50.06
C SER A 23 -33.22 2.83 -50.87
N THR A 24 -32.76 4.01 -51.32
CA THR A 24 -33.55 4.91 -52.17
C THR A 24 -33.68 4.44 -53.63
N HIS A 25 -32.82 3.53 -54.08
CA HIS A 25 -32.79 3.02 -55.45
C HIS A 25 -33.33 1.59 -55.55
N TRP A 26 -33.46 0.88 -54.42
CA TRP A 26 -33.92 -0.50 -54.31
C TRP A 26 -35.23 -0.59 -53.52
N ASP A 27 -36.37 -0.32 -54.18
CA ASP A 27 -37.74 -0.33 -53.59
C ASP A 27 -38.68 -1.37 -54.24
N ASP A 28 -38.12 -2.45 -54.78
CA ASP A 28 -38.92 -3.57 -55.23
C ASP A 28 -39.37 -4.46 -54.04
N GLU A 29 -40.21 -5.44 -54.32
CA GLU A 29 -40.77 -6.33 -53.29
C GLU A 29 -39.70 -7.21 -52.65
N ALA A 30 -38.70 -7.63 -53.42
CA ALA A 30 -37.60 -8.46 -52.95
C ALA A 30 -36.63 -7.69 -52.04
N SER A 31 -36.30 -6.45 -52.40
CA SER A 31 -35.46 -5.57 -51.59
C SER A 31 -36.13 -5.22 -50.27
N ARG A 32 -37.45 -4.99 -50.26
CA ARG A 32 -38.22 -4.79 -49.03
C ARG A 32 -38.20 -6.01 -48.12
N GLU A 33 -38.38 -7.21 -48.66
CA GLU A 33 -38.31 -8.44 -47.85
C GLU A 33 -36.92 -8.64 -47.24
N ILE A 34 -35.86 -8.42 -48.02
CA ILE A 34 -34.48 -8.54 -47.55
C ILE A 34 -34.17 -7.50 -46.46
N ASN A 35 -34.56 -6.24 -46.67
CA ASN A 35 -34.33 -5.17 -45.71
C ASN A 35 -35.03 -5.45 -44.36
N LEU A 36 -36.33 -5.77 -44.40
CA LEU A 36 -37.13 -6.07 -43.21
C LEU A 36 -36.60 -7.27 -42.43
N ARG A 37 -36.15 -8.31 -43.13
CA ARG A 37 -35.79 -9.58 -42.51
C ARG A 37 -34.34 -9.65 -42.04
N TYR A 38 -33.42 -8.97 -42.71
CA TYR A 38 -31.98 -9.16 -42.50
C TYR A 38 -31.17 -7.88 -42.25
N LEU A 39 -31.64 -6.69 -42.63
CA LEU A 39 -30.82 -5.47 -42.52
C LEU A 39 -31.35 -4.51 -41.45
N ASP A 40 -32.66 -4.29 -41.41
CA ASP A 40 -33.32 -3.41 -40.45
C ASP A 40 -33.29 -3.92 -39.01
N PRO A 41 -33.46 -5.22 -38.74
CA PRO A 41 -33.35 -5.73 -37.36
C PRO A 41 -31.96 -5.49 -36.74
N HIS A 42 -30.92 -5.44 -37.57
CA HIS A 42 -29.52 -5.36 -37.14
C HIS A 42 -28.91 -3.94 -37.28
N HIS A 43 -29.69 -2.93 -37.67
CA HIS A 43 -29.16 -1.58 -37.92
C HIS A 43 -28.54 -0.90 -36.69
N LEU A 44 -28.92 -1.34 -35.47
CA LEU A 44 -28.37 -0.83 -34.21
C LEU A 44 -27.29 -1.73 -33.62
N ASP A 45 -27.04 -2.90 -34.20
CA ASP A 45 -26.16 -3.88 -33.56
C ASP A 45 -24.70 -3.40 -33.57
N ASP A 46 -24.27 -2.71 -34.64
CA ASP A 46 -22.96 -2.07 -34.68
C ASP A 46 -22.81 -1.00 -33.58
N ALA A 47 -23.84 -0.17 -33.39
CA ALA A 47 -23.83 0.88 -32.37
C ALA A 47 -23.79 0.28 -30.95
N LYS A 48 -24.55 -0.79 -30.70
CA LYS A 48 -24.51 -1.53 -29.43
C LYS A 48 -23.15 -2.18 -29.19
N MET A 49 -22.58 -2.80 -30.22
CA MET A 49 -21.26 -3.42 -30.17
C MET A 49 -20.20 -2.37 -29.82
N LEU A 50 -20.17 -1.24 -30.53
CA LEU A 50 -19.24 -0.14 -30.27
C LEU A 50 -19.40 0.42 -28.85
N ALA A 51 -20.63 0.58 -28.37
CA ALA A 51 -20.88 1.03 -27.01
C ALA A 51 -20.33 0.04 -25.96
N ALA A 52 -20.57 -1.26 -26.16
CA ALA A 52 -20.06 -2.30 -25.28
C ALA A 52 -18.52 -2.36 -25.28
N LEU A 53 -17.90 -2.26 -26.46
CA LEU A 53 -16.44 -2.26 -26.60
C LEU A 53 -15.80 -1.03 -25.96
N ARG A 54 -16.41 0.16 -26.10
CA ARG A 54 -15.96 1.38 -25.40
C ARG A 54 -16.05 1.22 -23.88
N GLN A 55 -17.15 0.68 -23.38
CA GLN A 55 -17.32 0.42 -21.96
C GLN A 55 -16.26 -0.56 -21.42
N GLN A 56 -15.97 -1.63 -22.17
CA GLN A 56 -14.91 -2.58 -21.81
C GLN A 56 -13.53 -1.91 -21.81
N HIS A 57 -13.21 -1.09 -22.81
CA HIS A 57 -11.96 -0.35 -22.85
C HIS A 57 -11.79 0.56 -21.64
N THR A 58 -12.82 1.36 -21.32
CA THR A 58 -12.78 2.25 -20.14
C THR A 58 -12.62 1.44 -18.84
N ALA A 59 -13.31 0.31 -18.71
CA ALA A 59 -13.17 -0.55 -17.54
C ALA A 59 -11.75 -1.16 -17.42
N LEU A 60 -11.12 -1.48 -18.54
CA LEU A 60 -9.73 -1.95 -18.57
C LEU A 60 -8.75 -0.85 -18.17
N ASP A 61 -8.90 0.37 -18.71
CA ASP A 61 -8.06 1.52 -18.35
C ASP A 61 -8.18 1.85 -16.86
N GLU A 62 -9.40 1.87 -16.33
CA GLU A 62 -9.64 2.05 -14.88
C GLU A 62 -9.03 0.93 -14.05
N GLY A 63 -9.10 -0.31 -14.55
CA GLY A 63 -8.50 -1.48 -13.92
C GLY A 63 -6.99 -1.37 -13.85
N GLU A 64 -6.34 -0.99 -14.96
CA GLU A 64 -4.90 -0.77 -15.04
C GLU A 64 -4.45 0.35 -14.09
N HIS A 65 -5.20 1.46 -14.05
CA HIS A 65 -4.90 2.56 -13.12
C HIS A 65 -4.99 2.09 -11.65
N LYS A 66 -6.05 1.37 -11.29
CA LYS A 66 -6.21 0.81 -9.93
C LYS A 66 -5.09 -0.17 -9.59
N LEU A 67 -4.66 -1.01 -10.54
CA LEU A 67 -3.54 -1.92 -10.34
C LEU A 67 -2.21 -1.17 -10.14
N GLY A 68 -2.00 -0.05 -10.83
CA GLY A 68 -0.87 0.84 -10.59
C GLY A 68 -0.85 1.36 -9.15
N VAL A 69 -1.97 1.91 -8.68
CA VAL A 69 -2.09 2.41 -7.30
C VAL A 69 -1.86 1.31 -6.27
N VAL A 70 -2.41 0.10 -6.48
CA VAL A 70 -2.19 -1.04 -5.57
C VAL A 70 -0.72 -1.45 -5.52
N ARG A 71 -0.02 -1.41 -6.66
CA ARG A 71 1.43 -1.69 -6.72
C ARG A 71 2.22 -0.67 -5.89
N ASP A 72 1.91 0.61 -6.04
CA ASP A 72 2.59 1.68 -5.29
C ASP A 72 2.34 1.52 -3.78
N ILE A 73 1.09 1.22 -3.39
CA ILE A 73 0.76 0.93 -1.99
C ILE A 73 1.54 -0.29 -1.48
N ALA A 74 1.64 -1.36 -2.27
CA ALA A 74 2.39 -2.55 -1.87
C ALA A 74 3.87 -2.24 -1.59
N LEU A 75 4.51 -1.41 -2.42
CA LEU A 75 5.88 -0.95 -2.19
C LEU A 75 6.00 -0.15 -0.88
N THR A 76 5.07 0.77 -0.63
CA THR A 76 5.09 1.55 0.63
C THR A 76 4.88 0.69 1.86
N ILE A 77 4.05 -0.36 1.77
CA ILE A 77 3.85 -1.31 2.87
C ILE A 77 5.15 -2.06 3.15
N GLU A 78 5.87 -2.49 2.13
CA GLU A 78 7.13 -3.20 2.27
C GLU A 78 8.20 -2.32 2.91
N GLU A 79 8.34 -1.06 2.47
CA GLU A 79 9.25 -0.08 3.08
C GLU A 79 8.93 0.16 4.56
N VAL A 80 7.65 0.35 4.90
CA VAL A 80 7.23 0.56 6.30
C VAL A 80 7.45 -0.71 7.13
N SER A 81 7.23 -1.90 6.56
CA SER A 81 7.48 -3.17 7.25
C SER A 81 8.94 -3.31 7.64
N VAL A 82 9.86 -3.00 6.73
CA VAL A 82 11.31 -3.03 7.01
C VAL A 82 11.66 -2.05 8.13
N ALA A 83 11.15 -0.82 8.06
CA ALA A 83 11.38 0.18 9.10
C ALA A 83 10.86 -0.28 10.48
N ILE A 84 9.69 -0.92 10.54
CA ILE A 84 9.14 -1.47 11.78
C ILE A 84 10.05 -2.56 12.35
N GLU A 85 10.58 -3.45 11.50
CA GLU A 85 11.51 -4.50 11.94
C GLU A 85 12.80 -3.93 12.52
N GLU A 86 13.38 -2.91 11.89
CA GLU A 86 14.55 -2.19 12.39
C GLU A 86 14.28 -1.56 13.76
N TYR A 87 13.16 -0.87 13.93
CA TYR A 87 12.76 -0.28 15.21
C TYR A 87 12.55 -1.35 16.29
N LEU A 88 11.93 -2.48 15.95
CA LEU A 88 11.73 -3.57 16.90
C LEU A 88 13.06 -4.16 17.35
N GLU A 89 14.04 -4.32 16.46
CA GLU A 89 15.35 -4.84 16.85
C GLU A 89 16.13 -3.83 17.70
N SER A 90 16.05 -2.53 17.40
CA SER A 90 16.59 -1.48 18.26
C SER A 90 15.98 -1.53 19.67
N CYS A 91 14.65 -1.59 19.77
CA CYS A 91 13.95 -1.70 21.05
C CYS A 91 14.37 -2.95 21.83
N LYS A 92 14.55 -4.11 21.18
CA LYS A 92 15.04 -5.32 21.85
C LYS A 92 16.46 -5.12 22.37
N GLN A 93 17.32 -4.47 21.61
CA GLN A 93 18.68 -4.16 22.04
C GLN A 93 18.69 -3.20 23.25
N GLU A 94 17.88 -2.15 23.22
CA GLU A 94 17.72 -1.22 24.34
C GLU A 94 17.23 -1.92 25.61
N VAL A 95 16.22 -2.80 25.48
CA VAL A 95 15.74 -3.60 26.62
C VAL A 95 16.84 -4.48 27.18
N ARG A 96 17.64 -5.15 26.34
CA ARG A 96 18.79 -5.95 26.81
C ARG A 96 19.81 -5.10 27.56
N ILE A 97 20.13 -3.92 27.05
CA ILE A 97 21.05 -2.97 27.70
C ILE A 97 20.49 -2.55 29.07
N CYS A 98 19.21 -2.20 29.14
CA CYS A 98 18.55 -1.84 30.41
C CYS A 98 18.66 -2.96 31.45
N TYR A 99 18.47 -4.22 31.06
CA TYR A 99 18.64 -5.36 31.98
C TYR A 99 20.09 -5.51 32.45
N GLN A 100 21.07 -5.36 31.54
CA GLN A 100 22.49 -5.42 31.91
C GLN A 100 22.87 -4.32 32.90
N LEU A 101 22.42 -3.09 32.64
CA LEU A 101 22.66 -1.94 33.53
C LEU A 101 21.99 -2.12 34.89
N LEU A 102 20.79 -2.70 34.93
CA LEU A 102 20.10 -2.99 36.19
C LEU A 102 20.88 -4.01 37.03
N GLU A 103 21.41 -5.05 36.42
CA GLU A 103 22.19 -6.06 37.12
C GLU A 103 23.50 -5.47 37.66
N GLN A 104 24.20 -4.70 36.83
CA GLN A 104 25.40 -3.97 37.26
C GLN A 104 25.10 -3.00 38.42
N TYR A 105 23.98 -2.27 38.36
CA TYR A 105 23.54 -1.42 39.46
C TYR A 105 23.31 -2.21 40.75
N ARG A 106 22.69 -3.40 40.67
CA ARG A 106 22.49 -4.27 41.84
C ARG A 106 23.80 -4.72 42.46
N GLU A 107 24.77 -5.11 41.64
CA GLU A 107 26.10 -5.49 42.10
C GLU A 107 26.79 -4.33 42.85
N TYR A 108 26.82 -3.15 42.25
CA TYR A 108 27.41 -1.97 42.91
C TYR A 108 26.66 -1.57 44.16
N HIS A 109 25.33 -1.64 44.16
CA HIS A 109 24.52 -1.32 45.33
C HIS A 109 24.81 -2.29 46.48
N SER A 110 24.87 -3.60 46.20
CA SER A 110 25.24 -4.62 47.19
C SER A 110 26.67 -4.41 47.70
N GLY A 111 27.61 -4.12 46.80
CA GLY A 111 28.99 -3.79 47.16
C GLY A 111 29.06 -2.57 48.09
N ALA A 112 28.38 -1.47 47.76
CA ALA A 112 28.31 -0.29 48.60
C ALA A 112 27.65 -0.58 49.96
N GLN A 113 26.53 -1.32 49.99
CA GLN A 113 25.88 -1.77 51.21
C GLN A 113 26.84 -2.55 52.12
N SER A 114 27.68 -3.42 51.56
CA SER A 114 28.67 -4.20 52.32
C SER A 114 29.80 -3.35 52.94
N LEU A 115 30.03 -2.14 52.43
CA LEU A 115 31.06 -1.23 52.95
C LEU A 115 30.56 -0.36 54.10
N PHE A 116 29.24 -0.10 54.20
CA PHE A 116 28.67 0.71 55.29
C PHE A 116 29.08 0.23 56.70
N PRO A 117 29.02 -1.08 57.04
CA PRO A 117 29.46 -1.56 58.34
C PRO A 117 30.94 -1.29 58.62
N LYS A 118 31.79 -1.35 57.59
CA LYS A 118 33.23 -1.05 57.72
C LYS A 118 33.45 0.44 58.00
N ILE A 119 32.69 1.30 57.32
CA ILE A 119 32.73 2.74 57.56
C ILE A 119 32.27 3.05 58.99
N GLU A 120 31.16 2.45 59.45
CA GLU A 120 30.71 2.60 60.84
C GLU A 120 31.74 2.11 61.85
N ALA A 121 32.38 0.97 61.59
CA ALA A 121 33.45 0.46 62.45
C ALA A 121 34.65 1.43 62.51
N LEU A 122 35.07 1.99 61.38
CA LEU A 122 36.14 2.98 61.32
C LEU A 122 35.77 4.29 62.04
N ILE A 123 34.52 4.76 61.88
CA ILE A 123 34.00 5.94 62.60
C ILE A 123 34.01 5.68 64.11
N ASN A 124 33.52 4.52 64.55
CA ASN A 124 33.51 4.14 65.96
C ASN A 124 34.93 4.04 66.54
N GLN A 125 35.87 3.49 65.76
CA GLN A 125 37.28 3.43 66.13
C GLN A 125 37.87 4.83 66.26
N ALA A 126 37.68 5.72 65.29
CA ALA A 126 38.13 7.10 65.36
C ALA A 126 37.55 7.84 66.57
N ASN A 127 36.24 7.69 66.82
CA ASN A 127 35.57 8.29 67.98
C ASN A 127 36.09 7.76 69.32
N SER A 128 36.54 6.50 69.39
CA SER A 128 37.14 5.94 70.60
C SER A 128 38.52 6.56 70.92
N VAL A 129 39.28 6.94 69.89
CA VAL A 129 40.59 7.61 70.04
C VAL A 129 40.42 9.09 70.39
N CYS A 130 39.43 9.76 69.79
CA CYS A 130 39.17 11.19 70.04
C CYS A 130 38.54 11.49 71.41
N LYS A 131 37.91 10.52 72.10
CA LYS A 131 37.37 10.70 73.46
C LYS A 131 38.45 10.94 74.54
N GLY A 132 39.73 10.79 74.21
CA GLY A 132 40.85 10.96 75.14
C GLY A 132 41.72 12.20 74.89
N VAL A 133 41.42 13.03 73.89
CA VAL A 133 42.21 14.26 73.65
C VAL A 133 41.57 15.41 74.43
N PRO A 134 42.22 15.93 75.50
CA PRO A 134 41.73 17.12 76.17
C PRO A 134 41.74 18.29 75.18
N ILE A 135 40.65 19.05 75.17
CA ILE A 135 40.59 20.34 74.51
C ILE A 135 41.47 21.26 75.36
N GLU A 136 42.67 21.59 74.87
CA GLU A 136 43.46 22.72 75.37
C GLU A 136 42.78 24.05 75.03
#